data_AF-A0A3C0HD32-F1
#
_entry.id   AF-A0A3C0HD32-F1
#
_cell.length_a   1.000
_cell.length_b   1.000
_cell.length_c   1.000
_cell.angle_alpha   90.00
_cell.angle_beta   90.00
_cell.angle_gamma   90.00
#
_symmetry.space_group_name_H-M   'P 1'
#
loop_
_entity.id
_entity.type
_entity.pdbx_description
1 polymer ?
#
loop_
_entity_poly.entity_id
_entity_poly.type
_entity_poly.pdbx_seq_one_letter_code
_entity_poly.pdbx_strand_id
1 'polypeptide(L)' 'MSSNMTSNQIRQTFFDFFKGKGHKIVPSAPIVVKNDPTLMFTNAGMNQFKDYFLGNKDA' A
#
# COMPACT_ATOMS: atom_id res chain seq x y z
N MET A 1 -18.71 -21.57 -18.88
CA MET A 1 -19.07 -20.19 -18.46
C MET A 1 -17.82 -19.58 -17.85
N SER A 2 -17.31 -18.48 -18.42
CA SER A 2 -16.18 -17.77 -17.80
C SER A 2 -16.70 -17.06 -16.56
N SER A 3 -16.30 -17.51 -15.38
CA SER A 3 -16.57 -16.83 -14.12
C SER A 3 -15.63 -15.63 -14.01
N ASN A 4 -16.16 -14.43 -14.24
CA ASN A 4 -15.40 -13.20 -14.00
C ASN A 4 -15.10 -13.07 -12.50
N MET A 5 -13.85 -12.75 -12.17
CA MET A 5 -13.45 -12.48 -10.79
C MET A 5 -14.10 -11.18 -10.29
N THR A 6 -14.53 -11.18 -9.03
CA THR A 6 -14.93 -9.96 -8.32
C THR A 6 -13.73 -9.06 -8.06
N SER A 7 -13.93 -7.75 -7.92
CA SER A 7 -12.85 -6.80 -7.57
C SER A 7 -12.13 -7.18 -6.27
N ASN A 8 -12.85 -7.76 -5.30
CA ASN A 8 -12.26 -8.27 -4.06
C ASN A 8 -11.32 -9.46 -4.31
N GLN A 9 -11.71 -10.38 -5.20
CA GLN A 9 -10.86 -11.51 -5.59
C GLN A 9 -9.62 -11.03 -6.35
N ILE A 10 -9.76 -10.08 -7.28
CA ILE A 10 -8.62 -9.50 -8.02
C ILE A 10 -7.63 -8.85 -7.05
N ARG A 11 -8.12 -8.07 -6.07
CA ARG A 11 -7.28 -7.46 -5.03
C ARG A 11 -6.55 -8.51 -4.21
N GLN A 12 -7.23 -9.58 -3.81
CA GLN A 12 -6.61 -10.65 -3.04
C GLN A 12 -5.52 -11.38 -3.85
N THR A 13 -5.76 -11.64 -5.14
CA THR A 13 -4.77 -12.24 -6.04
C THR A 13 -3.49 -11.40 -6.13
N PHE A 14 -3.61 -10.06 -6.19
CA PHE A 14 -2.44 -9.17 -6.16
C PHE A 14 -1.65 -9.31 -4.86
N PHE A 15 -2.33 -9.31 -3.71
CA PHE A 15 -1.67 -9.48 -2.41
C PHE A 15 -1.01 -10.85 -2.27
N ASP A 16 -1.68 -11.92 -2.68
CA ASP A 16 -1.16 -13.29 -2.57
C ASP A 16 0.05 -13.51 -3.47
N PHE A 17 0.04 -12.94 -4.69
CA PHE A 17 1.19 -13.00 -5.61
C PHE A 17 2.45 -12.41 -4.97
N PHE A 18 2.38 -11.18 -4.45
CA PHE A 18 3.54 -10.52 -3.86
C PHE A 18 3.93 -11.11 -2.50
N LYS A 19 2.96 -11.59 -1.71
CA LYS A 19 3.24 -12.38 -0.51
C LYS A 19 4.03 -13.64 -0.82
N GLY A 20 3.68 -14.35 -1.90
CA GLY A 20 4.43 -15.51 -2.40
C GLY A 20 5.85 -15.18 -2.86
N LYS A 21 6.16 -13.90 -3.12
CA LYS A 21 7.50 -13.39 -3.42
C LYS A 21 8.23 -12.84 -2.19
N GLY A 22 7.67 -12.99 -0.99
CA GLY A 22 8.27 -12.53 0.26
C GLY A 22 7.93 -11.09 0.65
N HIS A 23 7.04 -10.39 -0.08
CA HIS A 23 6.62 -9.06 0.30
C HIS A 23 5.62 -9.11 1.47
N LYS A 24 5.83 -8.25 2.47
CA LYS A 24 4.89 -8.09 3.58
C LYS A 24 3.68 -7.26 3.12
N ILE A 25 2.47 -7.76 3.42
CA ILE A 25 1.24 -6.98 3.23
C ILE A 25 1.17 -5.94 4.35
N VAL A 26 1.16 -4.66 3.99
CA VAL A 26 1.04 -3.53 4.92
C VAL A 26 -0.30 -2.87 4.67
N PRO A 27 -1.13 -2.62 5.71
CA PRO A 27 -2.38 -1.89 5.57
C PRO A 27 -2.17 -0.50 4.97
N SER A 28 -3.16 0.03 4.25
CA SER A 28 -3.09 1.40 3.74
C SER A 28 -3.03 2.40 4.89
N ALA A 29 -2.21 3.44 4.70
CA ALA A 29 -2.24 4.62 5.53
C ALA A 29 -3.61 5.33 5.45
N PRO A 30 -3.97 6.12 6.47
CA PRO A 30 -5.18 6.95 6.45
C PRO A 30 -5.20 7.90 5.24
N ILE A 31 -6.41 8.28 4.81
CA ILE A 31 -6.59 9.25 3.72
C ILE A 31 -6.01 10.63 4.06
N VAL A 32 -6.03 11.03 5.34
CA VAL A 32 -5.41 12.28 5.83
C VAL A 32 -4.09 11.96 6.51
N VAL A 33 -3.01 12.58 6.03
CA VAL A 33 -1.67 12.43 6.60
C VAL A 33 -1.47 13.49 7.68
N LYS A 34 -1.44 13.07 8.95
CA LYS A 34 -1.32 14.02 10.09
C LYS A 34 0.07 14.65 10.22
N ASN A 35 1.09 14.04 9.62
CA ASN A 35 2.50 14.35 9.88
C ASN A 35 3.22 15.01 8.69
N ASP A 36 2.51 15.31 7.59
CA ASP A 36 3.08 16.02 6.45
C ASP A 36 2.22 17.26 6.16
N PRO A 37 2.62 18.46 6.63
CA PRO A 37 1.86 19.69 6.44
C PRO A 37 1.81 20.14 4.97
N THR A 38 2.60 19.53 4.09
CA THR A 38 2.61 19.83 2.65
C THR A 38 1.66 18.95 1.85
N LEU A 39 1.07 17.92 2.47
CA LEU A 39 0.21 16.95 1.82
C LEU A 39 -1.16 16.89 2.51
N MET A 40 -2.21 17.37 1.83
CA MET A 40 -3.57 17.33 2.38
C MET A 40 -4.16 15.91 2.43
N PHE A 41 -3.89 15.07 1.43
CA PHE A 41 -4.39 13.70 1.35
C PHE A 41 -3.34 12.72 0.81
N THR A 42 -3.40 11.46 1.25
CA THR A 42 -2.61 10.36 0.68
C THR A 42 -2.98 10.18 -0.79
N ASN A 43 -2.04 10.52 -1.68
CA ASN A 43 -2.24 10.48 -3.13
C ASN A 43 -1.63 9.22 -3.78
N ALA A 44 -0.75 8.52 -3.05
CA ALA A 44 -0.05 7.34 -3.55
C ALA A 44 0.30 6.36 -2.42
N GLY A 45 0.41 5.07 -2.75
CA GLY A 45 0.77 4.02 -1.79
C GLY A 45 2.18 4.19 -1.18
N MET A 46 3.05 4.93 -1.85
CA MET A 46 4.43 5.21 -1.39
C MET A 46 4.51 6.27 -0.28
N ASN A 47 3.47 7.10 -0.07
CA ASN A 47 3.55 8.21 0.87
C ASN A 47 3.87 7.72 2.30
N GLN A 48 3.32 6.58 2.72
CA GLN A 48 3.56 6.01 4.06
C GLN A 48 4.98 5.49 4.27
N PHE A 49 5.78 5.39 3.21
CA PHE A 49 7.14 4.87 3.25
C PHE A 49 8.22 5.94 3.04
N LYS A 50 7.82 7.22 2.87
CA LYS A 50 8.72 8.35 2.60
C LYS A 50 9.92 8.42 3.56
N ASP A 51 9.67 8.28 4.86
CA ASP A 51 10.74 8.37 5.88
C ASP A 51 11.78 7.25 5.75
N TYR A 52 11.37 6.04 5.38
CA TYR A 52 12.30 4.91 5.20
C TYR A 52 13.14 5.11 3.93
N PHE A 53 12.52 5.59 2.85
CA PHE A 53 13.25 5.88 1.60
C PHE A 53 14.27 6.99 1.75
N LEU A 54 14.01 7.96 2.62
CA LEU A 54 14.91 9.08 2.89
C LEU A 54 15.94 8.78 4.00
N GLY A 55 15.89 7.60 4.64
CA GLY A 55 16.79 7.25 5.75
C GLY A 55 16.47 7.97 7.07
N ASN A 56 15.27 8.54 7.20
CA ASN A 56 14.81 9.16 8.44
C ASN A 56 14.31 8.13 9.46
N LYS A 57 14.04 6.89 9.03
CA LYS A 57 13.62 5.74 9.85
C LYS A 57 14.24 4.45 9.32
N ASP A 58 14.51 3.52 10.25
CA ASP A 58 14.97 2.16 9.93
C ASP A 58 13.81 1.27 9.47
N ALA A 59 14.09 0.37 8.52
CA ALA A 59 13.12 -0.53 7.88
C ALA A 59 12.71 -1.72 8.76
#